data_AF-A0A2S0JJE0-F1
#
_entry.id   AF-A0A2S0JJE0-F1
#
_cell.length_a   1.000
_cell.length_b   1.000
_cell.length_c   1.000
_cell.angle_alpha   90.00
_cell.angle_beta   90.00
_cell.angle_gamma   90.00
#
_symmetry.space_group_name_H-M   'P 1'
#
loop_
_entity.id
_entity.type
_entity.pdbx_description
1 polymer ?
#
loop_
_entity_poly.entity_id
_entity_poly.type
_entity_poly.pdbx_seq_one_letter_code
_entity_poly.pdbx_strand_id
1 'polypeptide(L)'
;MNLNPKSLREIEKQTLDGDLITSTLRYNAKVGTGEDGVELIYDEREKTLTLLEGTQIDVLDGAHRTFSIYNAYMKKVDLEGTMIVIFSNMTEAQCKRVQVDMAKANPIPKPRLQELAKDKLADEVVIELKAGGELKGRITSNSNVKYSYGEVVTFSELSDAIDHSFHLENRLEVIEAAKVINDYMIYLFAYYKSNLSDKSSLMFKSRMFIGHIELAASMFEYKIPFDNLRLYLNKMDFSMDNPLWEEIGILKYGSMSARSRTKIQKVFQHLLKE
;
A
#
# COMPACT_ATOMS: atom_id res chain seq x y z
N MET A 1 -12.48 -3.60 20.90
CA MET A 1 -12.08 -3.15 19.55
C MET A 1 -10.64 -2.64 19.61
N ASN A 2 -9.79 -2.92 18.62
CA ASN A 2 -8.39 -2.44 18.63
C ASN A 2 -8.29 -1.11 17.88
N LEU A 3 -8.02 -0.02 18.60
CA LEU A 3 -7.87 1.31 18.03
C LEU A 3 -6.38 1.64 17.84
N ASN A 4 -5.91 1.59 16.59
CA ASN A 4 -4.55 1.99 16.24
C ASN A 4 -4.32 3.49 16.52
N PRO A 5 -3.40 3.85 17.44
CA PRO A 5 -3.13 5.24 17.79
C PRO A 5 -2.65 6.10 16.61
N LYS A 6 -1.93 5.51 15.65
CA LYS A 6 -1.45 6.26 14.47
C LYS A 6 -2.63 6.71 13.60
N SER A 7 -3.54 5.80 13.29
CA SER A 7 -4.74 6.09 12.51
C SER A 7 -5.65 7.11 13.21
N LEU A 8 -5.77 7.03 14.54
CA LEU A 8 -6.55 8.00 15.30
C LEU A 8 -6.01 9.43 15.15
N ARG A 9 -4.68 9.60 15.29
CA ARG A 9 -4.03 10.92 15.14
C ARG A 9 -4.13 11.49 13.73
N GLU A 10 -4.05 10.62 12.73
CA GLU A 10 -4.15 11.02 11.32
C GLU A 10 -5.55 11.52 10.97
N ILE A 11 -6.59 10.79 11.37
CA ILE A 11 -7.98 11.19 11.17
C ILE A 11 -8.31 12.45 12.00
N GLU A 12 -7.80 12.55 13.23
CA GLU A 12 -7.99 13.73 14.07
C GLU A 12 -7.39 14.97 13.41
N LYS A 13 -6.18 14.86 12.86
CA LYS A 13 -5.54 15.93 12.10
C LYS A 13 -6.39 16.34 10.89
N GLN A 14 -6.81 15.38 10.06
CA GLN A 14 -7.69 15.65 8.92
C GLN A 14 -9.00 16.34 9.33
N THR A 15 -9.54 16.01 10.51
CA THR A 15 -10.75 16.65 11.04
C THR A 15 -10.48 18.11 11.40
N LEU A 16 -9.35 18.39 12.07
CA LEU A 16 -8.96 19.75 12.46
C LEU A 16 -8.65 20.64 11.26
N ASP A 17 -8.05 20.05 10.22
CA ASP A 17 -7.65 20.73 8.98
C ASP A 17 -8.84 20.93 8.02
N GLY A 18 -9.98 20.26 8.25
CA GLY A 18 -11.17 20.32 7.38
C GLY A 18 -11.12 19.38 6.17
N ASP A 19 -10.13 18.50 6.11
CA ASP A 19 -9.85 17.59 4.99
C ASP A 19 -10.46 16.19 5.17
N LEU A 20 -11.17 15.94 6.28
CA LEU A 20 -11.75 14.62 6.55
C LEU A 20 -12.86 14.31 5.55
N ILE A 21 -12.61 13.32 4.69
CA ILE A 21 -13.58 12.88 3.69
C ILE A 21 -14.83 12.29 4.36
N THR A 22 -16.00 12.78 3.93
CA THR A 22 -17.30 12.26 4.35
C THR A 22 -17.41 10.77 4.10
N SER A 23 -17.83 10.05 5.12
CA SER A 23 -18.03 8.60 5.08
C SER A 23 -19.20 8.19 5.95
N THR A 24 -19.53 6.90 5.93
CA THR A 24 -20.61 6.36 6.74
C THR A 24 -20.12 5.99 8.14
N LEU A 25 -20.82 6.46 9.16
CA LEU A 25 -20.71 6.03 10.56
C LEU A 25 -21.95 5.21 10.89
N ARG A 26 -21.77 4.03 11.49
CA ARG A 26 -22.90 3.13 11.80
C ARG A 26 -23.01 2.93 13.30
N TYR A 27 -24.16 3.27 13.82
CA TYR A 27 -24.51 3.14 15.22
C TYR A 27 -25.71 2.23 15.40
N ASN A 28 -25.84 1.65 16.59
CA ASN A 28 -27.00 0.89 17.00
C ASN A 28 -27.55 1.48 18.29
N ALA A 29 -28.82 1.88 18.26
CA ALA A 29 -29.59 2.18 19.44
C ALA A 29 -29.99 0.84 20.08
N LYS A 30 -29.36 0.51 21.20
CA LYS A 30 -29.40 -0.83 21.78
C LYS A 30 -30.81 -1.16 22.32
N VAL A 31 -31.40 -2.22 21.76
CA VAL A 31 -32.76 -2.67 22.11
C VAL A 31 -32.90 -2.89 23.61
N GLY A 32 -33.96 -2.34 24.19
CA GLY A 32 -34.33 -2.48 25.60
C GLY A 32 -33.54 -1.57 26.53
N THR A 33 -33.02 -0.44 26.03
CA THR A 33 -32.27 0.52 26.86
C THR A 33 -32.92 1.89 26.96
N GLY A 34 -33.88 2.22 26.09
CA GLY A 34 -34.66 3.45 26.24
C GLY A 34 -35.53 3.40 27.51
N GLU A 35 -35.67 4.55 28.19
CA GLU A 35 -36.43 4.62 29.46
C GLU A 35 -37.89 4.18 29.30
N ASP A 36 -38.53 4.55 28.18
CA ASP A 36 -39.92 4.18 27.85
C ASP A 36 -40.03 2.93 26.96
N GLY A 37 -38.95 2.16 26.81
CA GLY A 37 -38.90 0.97 25.96
C GLY A 37 -38.87 1.25 24.45
N VAL A 38 -38.65 2.51 24.06
CA VAL A 38 -38.43 2.94 22.68
C VAL A 38 -37.08 3.64 22.61
N GLU A 39 -36.23 3.27 21.64
CA GLU A 39 -34.89 3.85 21.54
C GLU A 39 -34.77 4.98 20.51
N LEU A 40 -35.52 4.88 19.41
CA LEU A 40 -35.46 5.85 18.31
C LEU A 40 -36.84 6.09 17.69
N ILE A 41 -37.04 7.32 17.21
CA ILE A 41 -38.22 7.73 16.45
C ILE A 41 -37.72 8.39 15.16
N TYR A 42 -38.29 8.01 14.03
CA TYR A 42 -38.04 8.66 12.75
C TYR A 42 -39.32 9.31 12.24
N ASP A 43 -39.30 10.62 12.05
CA ASP A 43 -40.37 11.36 11.39
C ASP A 43 -40.05 11.48 9.90
N GLU A 44 -40.81 10.78 9.06
CA GLU A 44 -40.61 10.78 7.61
C GLU A 44 -40.91 12.13 6.95
N ARG A 45 -41.81 12.95 7.54
CA ARG A 45 -42.22 14.24 6.98
C ARG A 45 -41.15 15.29 7.24
N GLU A 46 -40.72 15.38 8.49
CA GLU A 46 -39.67 16.31 8.91
C GLU A 46 -38.26 15.79 8.61
N LYS A 47 -38.13 14.51 8.23
CA LYS A 47 -36.87 13.79 8.00
C LYS A 47 -35.96 13.85 9.22
N THR A 48 -36.53 13.84 10.41
CA THR A 48 -35.82 13.91 11.68
C THR A 48 -35.71 12.53 12.31
N LEU A 49 -34.52 12.20 12.80
CA LEU A 49 -34.30 11.02 13.63
C LEU A 49 -34.01 11.51 15.06
N THR A 50 -34.80 11.05 16.01
CA THR A 50 -34.65 11.36 17.43
C THR A 50 -34.23 10.11 18.18
N LEU A 51 -33.14 10.21 18.95
CA LEU A 51 -32.72 9.20 19.93
C LEU A 51 -33.34 9.57 21.28
N LEU A 52 -33.98 8.60 21.92
CA LEU A 52 -34.71 8.84 23.16
C LEU A 52 -33.80 8.69 24.40
N GLU A 53 -34.20 9.31 25.49
CA GLU A 53 -33.46 9.29 26.75
C GLU A 53 -33.24 7.86 27.28
N GLY A 54 -32.12 7.65 27.98
CA GLY A 54 -31.67 6.34 28.46
C GLY A 54 -31.07 5.41 27.38
N THR A 55 -31.33 5.67 26.11
CA THR A 55 -30.84 4.83 24.99
C THR A 55 -29.32 4.72 24.98
N GLN A 56 -28.81 3.49 25.08
CA GLN A 56 -27.40 3.21 24.88
C GLN A 56 -27.09 3.09 23.38
N ILE A 57 -25.99 3.72 22.95
CA ILE A 57 -25.56 3.72 21.55
C ILE A 57 -24.29 2.89 21.41
N ASP A 58 -24.36 1.82 20.63
CA ASP A 58 -23.21 1.01 20.26
C ASP A 58 -22.63 1.48 18.92
N VAL A 59 -21.29 1.53 18.82
CA VAL A 59 -20.61 1.77 17.54
C VAL A 59 -20.45 0.46 16.79
N LEU A 60 -21.16 0.29 15.67
CA LEU A 60 -21.06 -0.89 14.82
C LEU A 60 -19.92 -0.77 13.81
N ASP A 61 -19.71 0.42 13.27
CA ASP A 61 -18.60 0.74 12.37
C ASP A 61 -18.23 2.21 12.45
N GLY A 62 -16.97 2.52 12.12
CA GLY A 62 -16.45 3.88 12.16
C GLY A 62 -15.97 4.31 13.55
N ALA A 63 -15.57 3.37 14.42
CA ALA A 63 -15.08 3.72 15.76
C ALA A 63 -13.84 4.62 15.73
N HIS A 64 -12.83 4.32 14.90
CA HIS A 64 -11.67 5.20 14.76
C HIS A 64 -12.08 6.62 14.37
N ARG A 65 -13.01 6.78 13.42
CA ARG A 65 -13.51 8.10 13.02
C ARG A 65 -14.31 8.78 14.12
N THR A 66 -15.23 8.08 14.77
CA THR A 66 -16.05 8.61 15.86
C THR A 66 -15.16 9.16 16.98
N PHE A 67 -14.18 8.38 17.43
CA PHE A 67 -13.27 8.82 18.48
C PHE A 67 -12.31 9.93 18.03
N SER A 68 -11.82 9.91 16.79
CA SER A 68 -10.98 10.99 16.26
C SER A 68 -11.73 12.31 16.10
N ILE A 69 -12.99 12.27 15.65
CA ILE A 69 -13.85 13.46 15.56
C ILE A 69 -14.15 14.00 16.95
N TYR A 70 -14.47 13.12 17.91
CA TYR A 70 -14.64 13.51 19.30
C TYR A 70 -13.38 14.18 19.87
N ASN A 71 -12.20 13.60 19.64
CA ASN A 71 -10.94 14.18 20.10
C ASN A 71 -10.66 15.54 19.45
N ALA A 72 -10.93 15.69 18.16
CA ALA A 72 -10.79 16.97 17.45
C ALA A 72 -11.76 18.01 18.02
N TYR A 73 -13.02 17.63 18.29
CA TYR A 73 -14.05 18.50 18.87
C TYR A 73 -13.63 19.01 20.26
N MET A 74 -13.02 18.15 21.08
CA MET A 74 -12.47 18.52 22.38
C MET A 74 -11.31 19.53 22.28
N LYS A 75 -10.67 19.68 21.10
CA LYS A 75 -9.59 20.65 20.86
C LYS A 75 -10.07 21.92 20.17
N LYS A 76 -11.06 21.81 19.29
CA LYS A 76 -11.68 22.92 18.54
C LYS A 76 -13.19 22.68 18.54
N VAL A 77 -13.94 23.50 19.27
CA VAL A 77 -15.38 23.30 19.50
C VAL A 77 -16.21 23.56 18.24
N ASP A 78 -15.69 24.35 17.31
CA ASP A 78 -16.38 24.72 16.07
C ASP A 78 -15.79 23.94 14.88
N LEU A 79 -16.11 22.64 14.81
CA LEU A 79 -15.78 21.79 13.68
C LEU A 79 -16.92 21.81 12.66
N GLU A 80 -16.63 22.29 11.47
CA GLU A 80 -17.52 22.16 10.32
C GLU A 80 -17.25 20.84 9.60
N GLY A 81 -18.32 20.16 9.17
CA GLY A 81 -18.22 18.92 8.42
C GLY A 81 -19.52 18.16 8.37
N THR A 82 -19.61 17.19 7.46
CA THR A 82 -20.77 16.31 7.36
C THR A 82 -20.33 14.85 7.30
N MET A 83 -21.09 14.00 8.01
CA MET A 83 -20.93 12.55 7.99
C MET A 83 -22.26 11.93 7.64
N ILE A 84 -22.24 10.81 6.92
CA ILE A 84 -23.43 10.00 6.72
C ILE A 84 -23.56 9.15 7.98
N VAL A 85 -24.69 9.24 8.68
CA VAL A 85 -24.92 8.48 9.89
C VAL A 85 -26.06 7.50 9.68
N ILE A 86 -25.83 6.22 10.00
CA ILE A 86 -26.84 5.18 9.96
C ILE A 86 -27.08 4.71 11.40
N PHE A 87 -28.30 4.91 11.88
CA PHE A 87 -28.78 4.28 13.11
C PHE A 87 -29.58 3.03 12.79
N SER A 88 -29.48 2.05 13.67
CA SER A 88 -30.27 0.83 13.65
C SER A 88 -30.79 0.56 15.05
N ASN A 89 -31.86 -0.22 15.18
CA ASN A 89 -32.35 -0.74 16.46
C ASN A 89 -32.36 -2.26 16.36
N MET A 90 -31.21 -2.85 16.67
CA MET A 90 -30.93 -4.26 16.50
C MET A 90 -30.51 -4.89 17.83
N THR A 91 -30.86 -6.17 17.98
CA THR A 91 -30.33 -7.02 19.05
C THR A 91 -28.84 -7.27 18.87
N GLU A 92 -28.15 -7.63 19.95
CA GLU A 92 -26.71 -7.96 19.91
C GLU A 92 -26.39 -9.06 18.87
N ALA A 93 -27.27 -10.05 18.73
CA ALA A 93 -27.12 -11.14 17.76
C ALA A 93 -27.20 -10.65 16.30
N GLN A 94 -28.01 -9.64 16.01
CA GLN A 94 -28.08 -9.01 14.69
C GLN A 94 -26.85 -8.12 14.44
N CYS A 95 -26.44 -7.33 15.44
CA CYS A 95 -25.22 -6.52 15.36
C CYS A 95 -23.97 -7.37 15.06
N LYS A 96 -23.85 -8.55 15.70
CA LYS A 96 -22.76 -9.51 15.41
C LYS A 96 -22.77 -9.98 13.95
N ARG A 97 -23.94 -10.27 13.37
CA ARG A 97 -24.05 -10.67 11.96
C ARG A 97 -23.61 -9.55 11.01
N VAL A 98 -24.05 -8.32 11.28
CA VAL A 98 -23.64 -7.15 10.49
C VAL A 98 -22.13 -6.98 10.52
N GLN A 99 -21.50 -7.07 11.71
CA GLN A 99 -20.03 -7.00 11.81
C GLN A 99 -19.33 -8.14 11.05
N VAL A 100 -19.86 -9.37 11.11
CA VAL A 100 -19.33 -10.49 10.33
C VAL A 100 -19.42 -10.23 8.83
N ASP A 101 -20.55 -9.74 8.34
CA ASP A 101 -20.74 -9.46 6.91
C ASP A 101 -19.86 -8.30 6.43
N MET A 102 -19.67 -7.28 7.26
CA MET A 102 -18.71 -6.19 6.99
C MET A 102 -17.27 -6.71 6.97
N ALA A 103 -16.91 -7.61 7.88
CA ALA A 103 -15.58 -8.22 7.92
C ALA A 103 -15.29 -9.19 6.75
N LYS A 104 -16.33 -9.72 6.08
CA LYS A 104 -16.17 -10.51 4.85
C LYS A 104 -15.71 -9.68 3.65
N ALA A 105 -15.81 -8.34 3.72
CA ALA A 105 -15.21 -7.50 2.69
C ALA A 105 -13.69 -7.71 2.70
N ASN A 106 -13.14 -8.23 1.60
CA ASN A 106 -11.71 -8.49 1.51
C ASN A 106 -10.94 -7.17 1.66
N PRO A 107 -9.92 -7.12 2.54
CA PRO A 107 -9.06 -5.95 2.64
C PRO A 107 -8.45 -5.64 1.27
N ILE A 108 -8.46 -4.36 0.87
CA ILE A 108 -7.74 -3.92 -0.32
C ILE A 108 -6.24 -4.19 -0.06
N PRO A 109 -5.54 -4.92 -0.94
CA PRO A 109 -4.12 -5.19 -0.78
C PRO A 109 -3.30 -3.90 -0.63
N LYS A 110 -2.28 -3.91 0.22
CA LYS A 110 -1.40 -2.73 0.42
C LYS A 110 -0.83 -2.16 -0.89
N PRO A 111 -0.33 -2.97 -1.85
CA PRO A 111 0.21 -2.42 -3.09
C PRO A 111 -0.87 -1.70 -3.92
N ARG A 112 -2.13 -2.18 -3.85
CA ARG A 112 -3.27 -1.50 -4.49
C ARG A 112 -3.65 -0.21 -3.77
N LEU A 113 -3.61 -0.17 -2.44
CA LEU A 113 -3.84 1.06 -1.68
C LEU A 113 -2.80 2.14 -2.04
N GLN A 114 -1.53 1.76 -2.11
CA GLN A 114 -0.44 2.66 -2.51
C GLN A 114 -0.63 3.18 -3.95
N GLU A 115 -0.95 2.29 -4.90
CA GLU A 115 -1.25 2.69 -6.29
C GLU A 115 -2.45 3.65 -6.40
N LEU A 116 -3.45 3.51 -5.52
CA LEU A 116 -4.61 4.40 -5.48
C LEU A 116 -4.29 5.75 -4.85
N ALA A 117 -3.46 5.76 -3.80
CA ALA A 117 -3.06 6.97 -3.07
C ALA A 117 -2.12 7.84 -3.90
N LYS A 118 -1.11 7.23 -4.56
CA LYS A 118 -0.09 7.92 -5.36
C LYS A 118 0.63 9.03 -4.58
N ASP A 119 1.02 8.72 -3.35
CA ASP A 119 1.57 9.72 -2.43
C ASP A 119 3.01 10.14 -2.79
N LYS A 120 3.72 9.33 -3.58
CA LYS A 120 5.14 9.57 -3.96
C LYS A 120 5.31 9.71 -5.47
N LEU A 121 6.29 10.51 -5.90
CA LEU A 121 6.72 10.57 -7.30
C LEU A 121 7.18 9.20 -7.82
N ALA A 122 7.78 8.36 -6.98
CA ALA A 122 8.12 6.98 -7.33
C ALA A 122 6.87 6.13 -7.68
N ASP A 123 5.71 6.39 -7.05
CA ASP A 123 4.46 5.71 -7.42
C ASP A 123 4.04 6.09 -8.84
N GLU A 124 4.24 7.34 -9.25
CA GLU A 124 3.98 7.80 -10.62
C GLU A 124 4.89 7.10 -11.64
N VAL A 125 6.18 6.91 -11.33
CA VAL A 125 7.11 6.15 -12.18
C VAL A 125 6.59 4.72 -12.39
N VAL A 126 6.14 4.05 -11.32
CA VAL A 126 5.59 2.68 -11.42
C VAL A 126 4.31 2.66 -12.27
N ILE A 127 3.46 3.68 -12.18
CA ILE A 127 2.24 3.78 -13.01
C ILE A 127 2.60 3.87 -14.49
N GLU A 128 3.57 4.70 -14.86
CA GLU A 128 4.07 4.80 -16.24
C GLU A 128 4.63 3.46 -16.73
N LEU A 129 5.49 2.82 -15.94
CA LEU A 129 6.06 1.49 -16.22
C LEU A 129 5.03 0.36 -16.29
N LYS A 130 3.87 0.53 -15.63
CA LYS A 130 2.77 -0.44 -15.66
C LYS A 130 1.87 -0.23 -16.88
N ALA A 131 1.71 1.01 -17.34
CA ALA A 131 0.91 1.36 -18.50
C ALA A 131 1.60 0.98 -19.84
N GLY A 132 2.93 1.13 -19.90
CA GLY A 132 3.76 0.90 -21.08
C GLY A 132 5.09 0.21 -20.78
N GLY A 133 5.90 -0.03 -21.82
CA GLY A 133 7.24 -0.59 -21.67
C GLY A 133 7.30 -2.10 -21.37
N GLU A 134 8.48 -2.58 -20.99
CA GLU A 134 8.78 -4.00 -20.78
C GLU A 134 8.15 -4.59 -19.50
N LEU A 135 7.85 -3.72 -18.53
CA LEU A 135 7.18 -4.10 -17.28
C LEU A 135 5.65 -4.10 -17.38
N LYS A 136 5.09 -3.72 -18.54
CA LYS A 136 3.66 -3.79 -18.80
C LYS A 136 3.14 -5.20 -18.59
N GLY A 137 2.13 -5.34 -17.74
CA GLY A 137 1.53 -6.64 -17.37
C GLY A 137 2.40 -7.49 -16.44
N ARG A 138 3.56 -6.99 -15.98
CA ARG A 138 4.46 -7.70 -15.07
C ARG A 138 4.47 -7.15 -13.64
N ILE A 139 3.82 -6.00 -13.41
CA ILE A 139 3.69 -5.35 -12.10
C ILE A 139 2.30 -5.65 -11.53
N THR A 140 2.25 -6.25 -10.34
CA THR A 140 0.98 -6.59 -9.66
C THR A 140 0.61 -5.63 -8.55
N SER A 141 -0.68 -5.35 -8.40
CA SER A 141 -1.22 -4.59 -7.26
C SER A 141 -1.67 -5.52 -6.11
N ASN A 142 -1.52 -6.82 -6.27
CA ASN A 142 -1.79 -7.80 -5.22
C ASN A 142 -0.62 -7.90 -4.24
N SER A 143 -0.87 -8.39 -3.03
CA SER A 143 0.17 -8.61 -2.02
C SER A 143 1.22 -9.66 -2.44
N ASN A 144 0.86 -10.57 -3.35
CA ASN A 144 1.71 -11.66 -3.80
C ASN A 144 1.85 -11.64 -5.32
N VAL A 145 3.08 -11.86 -5.80
CA VAL A 145 3.39 -12.00 -7.23
C VAL A 145 2.95 -13.37 -7.74
N LYS A 146 2.19 -13.38 -8.82
CA LYS A 146 1.76 -14.59 -9.53
C LYS A 146 2.65 -14.81 -10.76
N TYR A 147 3.81 -15.40 -10.56
CA TYR A 147 4.78 -15.68 -11.63
C TYR A 147 4.19 -16.49 -12.80
N SER A 148 3.19 -17.35 -12.55
CA SER A 148 2.47 -18.09 -13.58
C SER A 148 1.69 -17.21 -14.57
N TYR A 149 1.38 -15.97 -14.19
CA TYR A 149 0.73 -14.97 -15.05
C TYR A 149 1.74 -13.99 -15.68
N GLY A 150 3.05 -14.25 -15.54
CA GLY A 150 4.10 -13.37 -16.06
C GLY A 150 4.40 -12.16 -15.17
N GLU A 151 3.78 -12.07 -13.99
CA GLU A 151 4.12 -11.05 -12.97
C GLU A 151 5.50 -11.34 -12.38
N VAL A 152 6.27 -10.30 -12.09
CA VAL A 152 7.63 -10.42 -11.55
C VAL A 152 7.84 -9.59 -10.28
N VAL A 153 7.06 -8.52 -10.09
CA VAL A 153 7.24 -7.57 -8.98
C VAL A 153 5.90 -6.99 -8.54
N THR A 154 5.78 -6.64 -7.25
CA THR A 154 4.63 -5.89 -6.74
C THR A 154 4.81 -4.39 -6.95
N PHE A 155 3.71 -3.65 -7.05
CA PHE A 155 3.71 -2.19 -7.14
C PHE A 155 4.52 -1.56 -6.01
N SER A 156 4.30 -2.01 -4.77
CA SER A 156 4.95 -1.43 -3.59
C SER A 156 6.46 -1.67 -3.55
N GLU A 157 6.93 -2.88 -3.91
CA GLU A 157 8.37 -3.17 -3.89
C GLU A 157 9.10 -2.38 -4.98
N LEU A 158 8.49 -2.23 -6.15
CA LEU A 158 9.08 -1.45 -7.23
C LEU A 158 9.11 0.04 -6.90
N SER A 159 8.01 0.59 -6.36
CA SER A 159 7.96 2.00 -5.93
C SER A 159 8.97 2.27 -4.82
N ASP A 160 9.04 1.42 -3.80
CA ASP A 160 10.05 1.53 -2.73
C ASP A 160 11.48 1.49 -3.31
N ALA A 161 11.77 0.60 -4.25
CA ALA A 161 13.10 0.53 -4.86
C ALA A 161 13.45 1.82 -5.63
N ILE A 162 12.51 2.35 -6.41
CA ILE A 162 12.70 3.59 -7.18
C ILE A 162 12.92 4.78 -6.25
N ASP A 163 12.10 4.90 -5.20
CA ASP A 163 12.19 5.98 -4.20
C ASP A 163 13.55 6.03 -3.49
N HIS A 164 14.24 4.88 -3.36
CA HIS A 164 15.56 4.81 -2.74
C HIS A 164 16.72 5.02 -3.73
N SER A 165 16.55 4.65 -5.00
CA SER A 165 17.63 4.66 -6.00
C SER A 165 17.61 5.90 -6.90
N PHE A 166 16.45 6.55 -7.08
CA PHE A 166 16.29 7.76 -7.86
C PHE A 166 15.90 8.93 -6.96
N HIS A 167 16.59 10.05 -7.10
CA HIS A 167 16.22 11.31 -6.47
C HIS A 167 15.21 12.03 -7.37
N LEU A 168 13.93 11.97 -7.02
CA LEU A 168 12.84 12.56 -7.78
C LEU A 168 12.29 13.78 -7.01
N GLU A 169 12.36 14.95 -7.62
CA GLU A 169 11.86 16.23 -7.13
C GLU A 169 10.70 16.76 -7.97
N ASN A 170 10.63 16.35 -9.24
CA ASN A 170 9.63 16.86 -10.18
C ASN A 170 9.19 15.83 -11.23
N ARG A 171 8.17 16.21 -12.02
CA ARG A 171 7.55 15.33 -13.02
C ARG A 171 8.45 15.04 -14.22
N LEU A 172 9.41 15.90 -14.54
CA LEU A 172 10.35 15.64 -15.64
C LEU A 172 11.24 14.45 -15.29
N GLU A 173 11.73 14.41 -14.04
CA GLU A 173 12.53 13.31 -13.51
C GLU A 173 11.74 12.01 -13.41
N VAL A 174 10.43 12.06 -13.12
CA VAL A 174 9.55 10.89 -13.20
C VAL A 174 9.58 10.25 -14.59
N ILE A 175 9.45 11.08 -15.64
CA ILE A 175 9.48 10.61 -17.04
C ILE A 175 10.87 10.05 -17.39
N GLU A 176 11.93 10.72 -16.97
CA GLU A 176 13.30 10.28 -17.22
C GLU A 176 13.60 8.95 -16.52
N ALA A 177 13.28 8.83 -15.23
CA ALA A 177 13.46 7.60 -14.48
C ALA A 177 12.67 6.43 -15.09
N ALA A 178 11.42 6.66 -15.49
CA ALA A 178 10.62 5.63 -16.19
C ALA A 178 11.30 5.18 -17.48
N LYS A 179 11.84 6.10 -18.27
CA LYS A 179 12.58 5.78 -19.49
C LYS A 179 13.86 4.98 -19.19
N VAL A 180 14.67 5.44 -18.26
CA VAL A 180 15.92 4.78 -17.83
C VAL A 180 15.66 3.34 -17.37
N ILE A 181 14.65 3.15 -16.52
CA ILE A 181 14.26 1.82 -16.04
C ILE A 181 13.77 0.96 -17.20
N ASN A 182 12.94 1.50 -18.08
CA ASN A 182 12.43 0.75 -19.22
C ASN A 182 13.56 0.31 -20.17
N ASP A 183 14.49 1.20 -20.50
CA ASP A 183 15.64 0.91 -21.34
C ASP A 183 16.51 -0.18 -20.71
N TYR A 184 16.79 -0.10 -19.40
CA TYR A 184 17.47 -1.16 -18.66
C TYR A 184 16.73 -2.51 -18.75
N MET A 185 15.41 -2.50 -18.59
CA MET A 185 14.58 -3.72 -18.60
C MET A 185 14.59 -4.40 -19.97
N ILE A 186 14.67 -3.64 -21.08
CA ILE A 186 14.82 -4.21 -22.44
C ILE A 186 16.05 -5.13 -22.48
N TYR A 187 17.20 -4.66 -22.01
CA TYR A 187 18.43 -5.45 -21.97
C TYR A 187 18.33 -6.61 -20.98
N LEU A 188 17.79 -6.38 -19.79
CA LEU A 188 17.63 -7.42 -18.78
C LEU A 188 16.78 -8.59 -19.30
N PHE A 189 15.60 -8.32 -19.84
CA PHE A 189 14.73 -9.37 -20.37
C PHE A 189 15.29 -10.00 -21.65
N ALA A 190 15.98 -9.24 -22.50
CA ALA A 190 16.60 -9.79 -23.71
C ALA A 190 17.73 -10.77 -23.38
N TYR A 191 18.62 -10.40 -22.45
CA TYR A 191 19.79 -11.23 -22.10
C TYR A 191 19.44 -12.40 -21.18
N TYR A 192 18.45 -12.25 -20.31
CA TYR A 192 18.17 -13.23 -19.25
C TYR A 192 16.78 -13.85 -19.33
N LYS A 193 16.14 -13.85 -20.51
CA LYS A 193 14.80 -14.40 -20.71
C LYS A 193 14.60 -15.80 -20.11
N SER A 194 15.63 -16.66 -20.18
CA SER A 194 15.62 -18.01 -19.60
C SER A 194 15.34 -18.03 -18.10
N ASN A 195 15.81 -17.02 -17.37
CA ASN A 195 15.67 -16.92 -15.93
C ASN A 195 14.25 -16.56 -15.48
N LEU A 196 13.36 -16.12 -16.39
CA LEU A 196 11.96 -15.82 -16.05
C LEU A 196 11.17 -17.06 -15.62
N SER A 197 11.43 -18.18 -16.29
CA SER A 197 10.81 -19.48 -15.99
C SER A 197 11.63 -20.33 -15.01
N ASP A 198 12.86 -19.92 -14.73
CA ASP A 198 13.77 -20.66 -13.87
C ASP A 198 13.37 -20.52 -12.39
N LYS A 199 12.97 -21.64 -11.79
CA LYS A 199 12.61 -21.68 -10.37
C LYS A 199 13.83 -21.70 -9.46
N SER A 200 15.00 -22.12 -9.95
CA SER A 200 16.26 -22.10 -9.21
C SER A 200 16.95 -20.74 -9.19
N SER A 201 16.50 -19.78 -10.00
CA SER A 201 17.08 -18.43 -10.04
C SER A 201 16.25 -17.42 -9.25
N LEU A 202 16.94 -16.56 -8.52
CA LEU A 202 16.36 -15.41 -7.84
C LEU A 202 16.23 -14.17 -8.72
N MET A 203 16.87 -14.13 -9.90
CA MET A 203 17.03 -12.93 -10.73
C MET A 203 15.71 -12.16 -10.93
N PHE A 204 14.62 -12.84 -11.30
CA PHE A 204 13.32 -12.20 -11.51
C PHE A 204 12.35 -12.32 -10.32
N LYS A 205 12.84 -12.66 -9.13
CA LYS A 205 12.01 -12.61 -7.92
C LYS A 205 11.81 -11.16 -7.51
N SER A 206 10.60 -10.83 -7.03
CA SER A 206 10.20 -9.46 -6.68
C SER A 206 11.24 -8.67 -5.89
N ARG A 207 11.95 -9.29 -4.96
CA ARG A 207 12.96 -8.62 -4.11
C ARG A 207 14.24 -8.25 -4.87
N MET A 208 14.59 -8.96 -5.94
CA MET A 208 15.75 -8.62 -6.77
C MET A 208 15.54 -7.35 -7.59
N PHE A 209 14.29 -6.92 -7.77
CA PHE A 209 14.02 -5.63 -8.41
C PHE A 209 14.61 -4.45 -7.63
N ILE A 210 14.85 -4.58 -6.32
CA ILE A 210 15.63 -3.58 -5.57
C ILE A 210 17.03 -3.42 -6.16
N GLY A 211 17.71 -4.54 -6.42
CA GLY A 211 19.05 -4.54 -7.01
C GLY A 211 19.04 -4.10 -8.48
N HIS A 212 18.07 -4.56 -9.26
CA HIS A 212 17.94 -4.14 -10.67
C HIS A 212 17.72 -2.63 -10.82
N ILE A 213 16.86 -2.05 -9.99
CA ILE A 213 16.60 -0.60 -10.01
C ILE A 213 17.82 0.19 -9.55
N GLU A 214 18.51 -0.28 -8.51
CA GLU A 214 19.77 0.32 -8.06
C GLU A 214 20.85 0.31 -9.14
N LEU A 215 21.01 -0.81 -9.84
CA LEU A 215 21.98 -0.93 -10.92
C LEU A 215 21.59 -0.09 -12.13
N ALA A 216 20.30 0.00 -12.47
CA ALA A 216 19.82 0.87 -13.53
C ALA A 216 20.14 2.35 -13.22
N ALA A 217 19.85 2.80 -12.00
CA ALA A 217 20.18 4.16 -11.54
C ALA A 217 21.68 4.42 -11.60
N SER A 218 22.49 3.51 -11.05
CA SER A 218 23.94 3.66 -11.00
C SER A 218 24.56 3.66 -12.42
N MET A 219 24.16 2.74 -13.29
CA MET A 219 24.65 2.70 -14.67
C MET A 219 24.28 3.99 -15.42
N PHE A 220 23.08 4.53 -15.19
CA PHE A 220 22.69 5.82 -15.74
C PHE A 220 23.55 6.98 -15.23
N GLU A 221 23.75 7.07 -13.91
CA GLU A 221 24.59 8.09 -13.27
C GLU A 221 26.03 8.07 -13.79
N TYR A 222 26.63 6.89 -13.87
CA TYR A 222 28.00 6.71 -14.38
C TYR A 222 28.08 6.66 -15.92
N LYS A 223 26.98 6.90 -16.63
CA LYS A 223 26.89 6.89 -18.10
C LYS A 223 27.39 5.58 -18.73
N ILE A 224 27.14 4.46 -18.06
CA ILE A 224 27.48 3.13 -18.52
C ILE A 224 26.34 2.64 -19.43
N PRO A 225 26.63 2.31 -20.70
CA PRO A 225 25.63 1.77 -21.62
C PRO A 225 24.99 0.47 -21.12
N PHE A 226 23.67 0.32 -21.27
CA PHE A 226 22.94 -0.86 -20.79
C PHE A 226 23.20 -2.15 -21.57
N ASP A 227 23.77 -2.08 -22.78
CA ASP A 227 24.26 -3.27 -23.50
C ASP A 227 25.46 -3.94 -22.78
N ASN A 228 26.16 -3.19 -21.92
CA ASN A 228 27.18 -3.74 -21.02
C ASN A 228 26.60 -4.43 -19.78
N LEU A 229 25.27 -4.47 -19.59
CA LEU A 229 24.63 -5.07 -18.41
C LEU A 229 25.15 -6.48 -18.10
N ARG A 230 25.36 -7.30 -19.14
CA ARG A 230 25.85 -8.66 -18.99
C ARG A 230 27.25 -8.75 -18.36
N LEU A 231 28.10 -7.74 -18.56
CA LEU A 231 29.44 -7.69 -17.99
C LEU A 231 29.41 -7.59 -16.47
N TYR A 232 28.34 -7.01 -15.93
CA TYR A 232 28.16 -6.80 -14.50
C TYR A 232 27.32 -7.92 -13.87
N LEU A 233 26.15 -8.24 -14.45
CA LEU A 233 25.27 -9.24 -13.86
C LEU A 233 25.83 -10.67 -13.92
N ASN A 234 26.67 -11.01 -14.92
CA ASN A 234 27.29 -12.33 -14.98
C ASN A 234 28.36 -12.58 -13.91
N LYS A 235 28.82 -11.53 -13.20
CA LYS A 235 29.72 -11.66 -12.05
C LYS A 235 28.99 -12.21 -10.81
N MET A 236 27.66 -12.26 -10.84
CA MET A 236 26.82 -12.61 -9.70
C MET A 236 26.11 -13.94 -9.93
N ASP A 237 26.15 -14.80 -8.91
CA ASP A 237 25.39 -16.04 -8.90
C ASP A 237 23.99 -15.82 -8.31
N PHE A 238 22.97 -15.88 -9.17
CA PHE A 238 21.56 -15.72 -8.82
C PHE A 238 20.89 -17.02 -8.36
N SER A 239 21.62 -18.12 -8.24
CA SER A 239 21.03 -19.38 -7.79
C SER A 239 20.51 -19.28 -6.35
N MET A 240 19.38 -19.92 -6.06
CA MET A 240 18.74 -19.89 -4.73
C MET A 240 19.61 -20.48 -3.60
N ASP A 241 20.55 -21.36 -3.94
CA ASP A 241 21.47 -22.00 -3.01
C ASP A 241 22.72 -21.15 -2.71
N ASN A 242 22.90 -20.01 -3.38
CA ASN A 242 24.01 -19.09 -3.05
C ASN A 242 23.84 -18.55 -1.61
N PRO A 243 24.79 -18.81 -0.70
CA PRO A 243 24.71 -18.42 0.72
C PRO A 243 24.54 -16.91 0.95
N LEU A 244 24.97 -16.09 0.00
CA LEU A 244 24.81 -14.63 0.03
C LEU A 244 23.34 -14.23 0.24
N TRP A 245 22.42 -14.92 -0.43
CA TRP A 245 20.99 -14.56 -0.42
C TRP A 245 20.31 -14.88 0.91
N GLU A 246 20.77 -15.92 1.59
CA GLU A 246 20.34 -16.24 2.95
C GLU A 246 20.86 -15.19 3.95
N GLU A 247 22.13 -14.79 3.84
CA GLU A 247 22.76 -13.79 4.73
C GLU A 247 22.13 -12.39 4.61
N ILE A 248 21.71 -12.02 3.40
CA ILE A 248 20.98 -10.79 3.12
C ILE A 248 19.52 -10.90 3.59
N GLY A 249 18.97 -12.11 3.66
CA GLY A 249 17.62 -12.39 4.11
C GLY A 249 16.57 -12.37 2.99
N ILE A 250 16.98 -12.52 1.73
CA ILE A 250 16.08 -12.55 0.57
C ILE A 250 15.17 -13.79 0.60
N LEU A 251 15.66 -14.89 1.18
CA LEU A 251 14.92 -16.15 1.29
C LEU A 251 13.96 -16.19 2.50
N LYS A 252 13.99 -15.18 3.39
CA LYS A 252 13.12 -15.14 4.58
C LYS A 252 11.67 -14.80 4.21
N TYR A 253 10.72 -15.59 4.71
CA TYR A 253 9.29 -15.30 4.59
C TYR A 253 8.90 -13.99 5.30
N GLY A 254 7.90 -13.28 4.77
CA GLY A 254 7.37 -12.04 5.36
C GLY A 254 7.88 -10.76 4.69
N SER A 255 7.74 -9.62 5.38
CA SER A 255 8.26 -8.33 4.89
C SER A 255 9.78 -8.26 5.08
N MET A 256 10.52 -7.78 4.08
CA MET A 256 11.95 -7.52 4.26
C MET A 256 12.20 -6.34 5.17
N SER A 257 13.26 -6.46 5.99
CA SER A 257 13.75 -5.33 6.77
C SER A 257 14.41 -4.28 5.87
N ALA A 258 14.36 -3.00 6.27
CA ALA A 258 15.09 -1.93 5.59
C ALA A 258 16.59 -2.25 5.46
N ARG A 259 17.19 -2.84 6.50
CA ARG A 259 18.59 -3.29 6.48
C ARG A 259 18.87 -4.30 5.38
N SER A 260 17.98 -5.26 5.16
CA SER A 260 18.10 -6.24 4.08
C SER A 260 18.00 -5.57 2.71
N ARG A 261 17.08 -4.62 2.52
CA ARG A 261 16.98 -3.83 1.27
C ARG A 261 18.28 -3.10 0.96
N THR A 262 18.84 -2.38 1.94
CA THR A 262 20.13 -1.69 1.79
C THR A 262 21.27 -2.65 1.48
N LYS A 263 21.29 -3.86 2.06
CA LYS A 263 22.29 -4.88 1.71
C LYS A 263 22.19 -5.29 0.24
N ILE A 264 20.99 -5.50 -0.30
CA ILE A 264 20.78 -5.82 -1.73
C ILE A 264 21.32 -4.71 -2.61
N GLN A 265 20.94 -3.46 -2.33
CA GLN A 265 21.41 -2.29 -3.09
C GLN A 265 22.94 -2.24 -3.09
N LYS A 266 23.57 -2.39 -1.92
CA LYS A 266 25.03 -2.40 -1.82
C LYS A 266 25.66 -3.49 -2.69
N VAL A 267 25.13 -4.71 -2.71
CA VAL A 267 25.67 -5.78 -3.58
C VAL A 267 25.67 -5.35 -5.05
N PHE A 268 24.58 -4.77 -5.53
CA PHE A 268 24.49 -4.32 -6.93
C PHE A 268 25.35 -3.09 -7.22
N GLN A 269 25.47 -2.14 -6.27
CA GLN A 269 26.38 -0.99 -6.38
C GLN A 269 27.85 -1.40 -6.51
N HIS A 270 28.27 -2.48 -5.85
CA HIS A 270 29.66 -2.94 -5.91
C HIS A 270 30.02 -3.53 -7.29
N LEU A 271 29.04 -3.99 -8.08
CA LEU A 271 29.30 -4.54 -9.41
C LEU A 271 29.98 -3.55 -10.36
N LEU A 272 29.70 -2.25 -10.20
CA LEU A 272 30.25 -1.20 -11.03
C LEU A 272 31.62 -0.68 -10.55
N LYS A 273 32.02 -1.04 -9.33
CA LYS A 273 33.29 -0.61 -8.72
C LYS A 273 34.44 -1.59 -8.97
N GLU A 274 34.14 -2.78 -9.48
CA GLU A 274 35.07 -3.85 -9.85
C GLU A 274 35.19 -3.99 -11.37
#